data_AF-A0A0S8H8S1-F1
#
_entry.id   AF-A0A0S8H8S1-F1
#
_cell.length_a   1.000
_cell.length_b   1.000
_cell.length_c   1.000
_cell.angle_alpha   90.00
_cell.angle_beta   90.00
_cell.angle_gamma   90.00
#
_symmetry.space_group_name_H-M   'P 1'
#
loop_
_entity.id
_entity.type
_entity.pdbx_description
1 polymer ?
#
loop_
_entity_poly.entity_id
_entity_poly.type
_entity_poly.pdbx_seq_one_letter_code
_entity_poly.pdbx_strand_id
1 'polypeptide(L)'
;DPVESARLAAEKGITVHTIGIGSTEGSPIPVFGIGGQKSYRKDKQGEVVISKLNERMLQEIAAAGNGVYIRSTDSRVGLNAIFDEINKMEKQEMDAKIYSDFDERFQYMFGVGLILLIIEFLVLERKNRWLNRIKLFER
;
A
#
# COMPACT_ATOMS: atom_id res chain seq x y z
N ASP A 1 -1.29 4.94 -26.26
CA ASP A 1 -2.52 5.75 -26.17
C ASP A 1 -2.93 5.81 -24.71
N PRO A 2 -3.12 7.00 -24.12
CA PRO A 2 -3.54 7.14 -22.72
C PRO A 2 -4.80 6.34 -22.36
N VAL A 3 -5.77 6.22 -23.27
CA VAL A 3 -7.03 5.50 -23.03
C VAL A 3 -6.78 4.00 -22.91
N GLU A 4 -5.95 3.44 -23.81
CA GLU A 4 -5.61 2.02 -23.78
C GLU A 4 -4.80 1.65 -22.53
N SER A 5 -3.91 2.53 -22.09
CA SER A 5 -3.18 2.32 -20.82
C SER A 5 -4.10 2.30 -19.61
N ALA A 6 -5.14 3.14 -19.58
CA ALA A 6 -6.14 3.12 -18.52
C ALA A 6 -6.99 1.84 -18.56
N ARG A 7 -7.34 1.35 -19.75
CA ARG A 7 -8.05 0.07 -19.94
C ARG A 7 -7.26 -1.10 -19.36
N LEU A 8 -5.96 -1.18 -19.67
CA LEU A 8 -5.06 -2.21 -19.14
C LEU A 8 -4.89 -2.13 -17.61
N ALA A 9 -4.96 -0.93 -17.03
CA ALA A 9 -4.94 -0.75 -15.58
C ALA A 9 -6.24 -1.27 -14.95
N ALA A 10 -7.39 -0.95 -15.54
CA ALA A 10 -8.69 -1.46 -15.09
C ALA A 10 -8.78 -2.99 -15.16
N GLU A 11 -8.24 -3.62 -16.21
CA GLU A 11 -8.14 -5.07 -16.33
C GLU A 11 -7.33 -5.72 -15.18
N LYS A 12 -6.38 -4.99 -14.60
CA LYS A 12 -5.58 -5.42 -13.45
C LYS A 12 -6.21 -5.07 -12.10
N GLY A 13 -7.45 -4.59 -12.10
CA GLY A 13 -8.14 -4.14 -10.89
C GLY A 13 -7.64 -2.79 -10.35
N ILE A 14 -6.92 -2.00 -11.15
CA ILE A 14 -6.43 -0.68 -10.76
C ILE A 14 -7.38 0.38 -11.31
N THR A 15 -8.07 1.09 -10.42
CA THR A 15 -8.97 2.19 -10.77
C THR A 15 -8.18 3.46 -11.11
N VAL A 16 -8.48 4.10 -12.24
CA VAL A 16 -7.79 5.31 -12.71
C VAL A 16 -8.73 6.51 -12.67
N HIS A 17 -8.46 7.45 -11.76
CA HIS A 17 -9.18 8.73 -11.67
C HIS A 17 -8.40 9.83 -12.40
N THR A 18 -9.10 10.78 -13.01
CA THR A 18 -8.47 11.89 -13.74
C THR A 18 -8.88 13.24 -13.18
N ILE A 19 -7.91 14.14 -13.07
CA ILE A 19 -8.13 15.51 -12.57
C ILE A 19 -7.74 16.50 -13.66
N GLY A 20 -8.71 17.27 -14.13
CA GLY A 20 -8.47 18.35 -15.08
C GLY A 20 -8.05 19.63 -14.36
N ILE A 21 -6.83 20.11 -14.61
CA ILE A 21 -6.32 21.39 -14.08
C ILE A 21 -6.06 22.34 -15.25
N GLY A 22 -6.58 23.56 -15.15
CA GLY A 22 -6.36 24.63 -16.13
C GLY A 22 -7.62 25.06 -16.88
N SER A 23 -7.44 25.90 -17.89
CA SER A 23 -8.51 26.41 -18.74
C SER A 23 -8.59 25.68 -20.08
N THR A 24 -9.80 25.53 -20.60
CA THR A 24 -10.08 25.02 -21.95
C THR A 24 -9.71 26.04 -23.03
N GLU A 25 -9.75 27.34 -22.71
CA GLU A 25 -9.33 28.43 -23.62
C GLU A 25 -7.81 28.40 -23.87
N GLY A 26 -7.08 27.91 -22.88
CA GLY A 26 -5.64 27.73 -22.89
C GLY A 26 -4.85 28.96 -22.47
N SER A 27 -3.65 28.70 -21.94
CA SER A 27 -2.74 29.74 -21.47
C SER A 27 -1.31 29.48 -21.94
N PRO A 28 -0.53 30.53 -22.19
CA PRO A 28 0.88 30.38 -22.54
C PRO A 28 1.68 29.88 -21.33
N ILE A 29 2.68 29.05 -21.58
CA ILE A 29 3.51 28.45 -20.52
C ILE A 29 4.62 29.46 -20.15
N PRO A 30 4.64 30.04 -18.94
CA PRO A 30 5.70 30.95 -18.54
C PRO A 30 7.01 30.19 -18.32
N VAL A 31 8.12 30.77 -18.78
CA VAL A 31 9.48 30.30 -18.56
C VAL A 31 10.26 31.43 -17.92
N PHE A 32 10.80 31.18 -16.73
CA PHE A 32 11.60 32.14 -15.99
C PHE A 32 13.07 31.98 -16.36
N GLY A 33 13.65 33.00 -17.00
CA GLY A 33 15.08 33.03 -17.33
C GLY A 33 15.95 33.44 -16.15
N ILE A 34 17.26 33.23 -16.28
CA ILE A 34 18.26 33.71 -15.30
C ILE A 34 18.17 35.24 -15.27
N GLY A 35 17.74 35.81 -14.14
CA GLY A 35 17.52 37.26 -13.96
C GLY A 35 16.05 37.70 -13.90
N GLY A 36 15.08 36.79 -13.89
CA GLY A 36 13.67 37.12 -13.65
C GLY A 36 12.91 37.65 -14.88
N GLN A 37 13.50 37.59 -16.07
CA GLN A 37 12.76 37.87 -17.31
C GLN A 37 11.68 36.81 -17.52
N LYS A 38 10.43 37.28 -17.62
CA LYS A 38 9.25 36.48 -17.93
C LYS A 38 9.21 36.26 -19.45
N SER A 39 9.62 35.08 -19.89
CA SER A 39 9.47 34.63 -21.27
C SER A 39 8.35 33.58 -21.36
N TYR A 40 7.87 33.29 -22.57
CA TYR A 40 6.91 32.21 -22.79
C TYR A 40 7.56 31.10 -23.60
N ARG A 41 7.18 29.85 -23.34
CA ARG A 41 7.69 28.70 -24.07
C ARG A 41 7.34 28.82 -25.55
N LYS A 42 8.35 28.74 -26.41
CA LYS A 42 8.21 28.76 -27.85
C LYS A 42 8.39 27.36 -28.44
N ASP A 43 7.72 27.09 -29.54
CA ASP A 43 7.93 25.88 -30.33
C ASP A 43 9.18 25.99 -31.22
N LYS A 44 9.40 24.99 -32.10
CA LYS A 44 10.54 24.97 -33.01
C LYS A 44 10.45 26.04 -34.12
N GLN A 45 9.26 26.62 -34.31
CA GLN A 45 8.96 27.65 -35.30
C GLN A 45 9.04 29.06 -34.69
N GLY A 46 9.17 29.19 -33.37
CA GLY A 46 9.29 30.46 -32.66
C GLY A 46 7.95 31.00 -32.12
N GLU A 47 6.86 30.26 -32.30
CA GLU A 47 5.52 30.64 -31.85
C GLU A 47 5.28 30.24 -30.39
N VAL A 48 4.47 31.02 -29.68
CA VAL A 48 4.18 30.78 -28.26
C VAL A 48 3.27 29.56 -28.11
N VAL A 49 3.70 28.58 -27.32
CA VAL A 49 2.94 27.37 -27.04
C VAL A 49 1.80 27.69 -26.06
N ILE A 50 0.57 27.52 -26.53
CA ILE A 50 -0.66 27.63 -25.72
C ILE A 50 -1.06 26.24 -25.24
N SER A 51 -0.96 25.99 -23.94
CA SER A 51 -1.43 24.76 -23.32
C SER A 51 -2.93 24.84 -23.05
N LYS A 52 -3.69 23.83 -23.49
CA LYS A 52 -5.15 23.75 -23.31
C LYS A 52 -5.54 22.50 -22.54
N LEU A 53 -6.48 22.64 -21.62
CA LEU A 53 -7.09 21.49 -20.97
C LEU A 53 -7.98 20.75 -21.96
N ASN A 54 -7.74 19.45 -22.13
CA ASN A 54 -8.58 18.57 -22.94
C ASN A 54 -9.47 17.73 -22.02
N GLU A 55 -10.64 18.26 -21.68
CA GLU A 55 -11.59 17.59 -20.77
C GLU A 55 -12.12 16.27 -21.37
N ARG A 56 -12.39 16.25 -22.68
CA ARG A 56 -12.91 15.07 -23.38
C ARG A 56 -11.96 13.87 -23.25
N MET A 57 -10.67 14.09 -23.49
CA MET A 57 -9.67 13.04 -23.35
C MET A 57 -9.57 12.53 -21.90
N LEU A 58 -9.65 13.41 -20.90
CA LEU A 58 -9.60 13.01 -19.49
C LEU A 58 -10.83 12.22 -19.06
N GLN A 59 -12.00 12.54 -19.60
CA GLN A 59 -13.24 11.77 -19.40
C GLN A 59 -13.13 10.37 -20.02
N GLU A 60 -12.61 10.27 -21.24
CA GLU A 60 -12.38 8.98 -21.92
C GLU A 60 -11.41 8.08 -21.12
N ILE A 61 -10.34 8.66 -20.56
CA ILE A 61 -9.37 7.94 -19.72
C ILE A 61 -10.01 7.44 -18.41
N ALA A 62 -10.76 8.31 -17.71
CA ALA A 62 -11.44 7.91 -16.48
C ALA A 62 -12.47 6.81 -16.71
N ALA A 63 -13.26 6.92 -17.80
CA ALA A 63 -14.24 5.92 -18.18
C ALA A 63 -13.58 4.58 -18.52
N ALA A 64 -12.47 4.58 -19.26
CA ALA A 64 -11.70 3.37 -19.55
C ALA A 64 -11.06 2.75 -18.30
N GLY A 65 -10.74 3.58 -17.30
CA GLY A 65 -10.10 3.21 -16.05
C GLY A 65 -11.05 2.87 -14.89
N ASN A 66 -12.37 2.76 -15.13
CA ASN A 66 -13.41 2.61 -14.10
C ASN A 66 -13.39 3.69 -12.98
N GLY A 67 -12.79 4.85 -13.24
CA GLY A 67 -12.70 5.95 -12.28
C GLY A 67 -13.62 7.11 -12.62
N VAL A 68 -13.38 8.23 -11.94
CA VAL A 68 -14.14 9.48 -12.13
C VAL A 68 -13.24 10.59 -12.66
N TYR A 69 -13.81 11.42 -13.54
CA TYR A 69 -13.21 12.66 -14.00
C TYR A 69 -13.71 13.82 -13.16
N ILE A 70 -12.80 14.63 -12.63
CA ILE A 70 -13.14 15.82 -11.86
C ILE A 70 -12.38 17.04 -12.40
N ARG A 71 -13.12 18.12 -12.63
CA ARG A 71 -12.56 19.41 -12.99
C ARG A 71 -12.17 20.19 -11.74
N SER A 72 -10.89 20.54 -11.65
CA SER A 72 -10.34 21.36 -10.57
C SER A 72 -10.50 22.84 -10.91
N THR A 73 -11.71 23.37 -10.71
CA THR A 73 -11.97 24.82 -10.85
C THR A 73 -11.44 25.59 -9.62
N ASP A 74 -11.51 24.95 -8.45
CA ASP A 74 -10.94 25.42 -7.19
C ASP A 74 -10.26 24.20 -6.57
N SER A 75 -8.93 24.25 -6.42
CA SER A 75 -8.06 23.10 -6.13
C SER A 75 -8.41 22.33 -4.85
N ARG A 76 -9.29 22.90 -4.01
CA ARG A 76 -9.79 22.30 -2.78
C ARG A 76 -11.06 21.46 -2.97
N VAL A 77 -12.00 21.88 -3.83
CA VAL A 77 -13.33 21.24 -3.92
C VAL A 77 -13.28 19.93 -4.71
N GLY A 78 -12.57 19.92 -5.84
CA GLY A 78 -12.49 18.72 -6.68
C GLY A 78 -11.65 17.60 -6.06
N LEU A 79 -10.65 17.96 -5.27
CA LEU A 79 -9.75 16.99 -4.66
C LEU A 79 -10.41 16.25 -3.47
N ASN A 80 -11.26 16.94 -2.70
CA ASN A 80 -12.00 16.32 -1.60
C ASN A 80 -12.93 15.21 -2.08
N ALA A 81 -13.65 15.39 -3.20
CA ALA A 81 -14.53 14.36 -3.74
C ALA A 81 -13.76 13.08 -4.14
N ILE A 82 -12.54 13.21 -4.65
CA ILE A 82 -11.66 12.06 -4.94
C ILE A 82 -11.20 11.40 -3.66
N PHE A 83 -10.75 12.19 -2.69
CA PHE A 83 -10.33 11.65 -1.40
C PHE A 83 -11.47 10.94 -0.67
N ASP A 84 -12.69 11.46 -0.74
CA ASP A 84 -13.87 10.80 -0.18
C ASP A 84 -14.15 9.47 -0.88
N GLU A 85 -14.04 9.41 -2.21
CA GLU A 85 -14.23 8.17 -2.97
C GLU A 85 -13.10 7.15 -2.70
N ILE A 86 -11.85 7.61 -2.58
CA ILE A 86 -10.72 6.78 -2.15
C ILE A 86 -10.89 6.28 -0.71
N ASN A 87 -11.44 7.11 0.18
CA ASN A 87 -11.70 6.74 1.57
C ASN A 87 -12.87 5.75 1.71
N LYS A 88 -13.84 5.77 0.77
CA LYS A 88 -14.91 4.77 0.70
C LYS A 88 -14.43 3.43 0.15
N MET A 89 -13.47 3.45 -0.77
CA MET A 89 -12.77 2.22 -1.14
C MET A 89 -12.12 1.70 0.13
N GLU A 90 -12.56 0.52 0.57
CA GLU A 90 -11.99 -0.17 1.73
C GLU A 90 -10.48 -0.04 1.62
N LYS A 91 -9.86 0.60 2.62
CA LYS A 91 -8.43 0.40 2.87
C LYS A 91 -8.34 -1.08 3.11
N GLN A 92 -8.14 -1.84 2.03
CA GLN A 92 -7.77 -3.22 2.10
C GLN A 92 -6.55 -3.14 2.97
N GLU A 93 -6.70 -3.54 4.24
CA GLU A 93 -5.58 -3.67 5.15
C GLU A 93 -4.62 -4.46 4.31
N MET A 94 -3.53 -3.82 3.88
CA MET A 94 -2.46 -4.58 3.33
C MET A 94 -2.16 -5.50 4.49
N ASP A 95 -2.57 -6.76 4.34
CA ASP A 95 -1.94 -7.89 4.99
C ASP A 95 -0.49 -7.79 4.49
N ALA A 96 0.23 -6.80 5.02
CA ALA A 96 1.61 -6.93 5.35
C ALA A 96 1.57 -8.23 6.12
N LYS A 97 1.92 -9.28 5.39
CA LYS A 97 2.22 -10.58 5.92
C LYS A 97 3.42 -10.27 6.81
N ILE A 98 3.14 -9.75 8.00
CA ILE A 98 4.05 -9.67 9.10
C ILE A 98 4.28 -11.15 9.28
N TYR A 99 5.37 -11.62 8.68
CA TYR A 99 6.01 -12.83 9.13
C TYR A 99 6.34 -12.49 10.58
N SER A 100 5.36 -12.74 11.46
CA SER A 100 5.57 -12.80 12.89
C SER A 100 6.52 -13.97 13.00
N ASP A 101 7.80 -13.66 13.04
CA ASP A 101 8.85 -14.62 13.31
C ASP A 101 8.52 -15.13 14.72
N PHE A 102 7.79 -16.25 14.76
CA PHE A 102 7.36 -16.84 16.01
C PHE A 102 8.64 -17.35 16.67
N ASP A 103 9.06 -16.65 17.71
CA ASP A 103 10.22 -17.03 18.50
C ASP A 103 9.99 -18.43 19.09
N GLU A 104 10.66 -19.43 18.52
CA GLU A 104 10.46 -20.85 18.78
C GLU A 104 10.96 -21.25 20.18
N ARG A 105 10.16 -20.97 21.22
CA ARG A 105 10.48 -21.26 22.63
C ARG A 105 10.37 -22.73 23.05
N PHE A 106 10.27 -23.67 22.10
CA PHE A 106 10.12 -25.10 22.40
C PHE A 106 11.34 -25.69 23.12
N GLN A 107 12.51 -25.05 23.01
CA GLN A 107 13.76 -25.47 23.65
C GLN A 107 13.62 -25.58 25.18
N TYR A 108 12.87 -24.66 25.81
CA TYR A 108 12.64 -24.72 27.26
C TYR A 108 11.81 -25.94 27.65
N MET A 109 10.76 -26.24 26.89
CA MET A 109 9.87 -27.37 27.17
C MET A 109 10.56 -28.70 26.88
N PHE A 110 11.37 -28.77 25.82
CA PHE A 110 12.24 -29.90 25.53
C PHE A 110 13.29 -30.11 26.64
N GLY A 111 13.94 -29.03 27.10
CA GLY A 111 14.94 -29.08 28.16
C GLY A 111 14.39 -29.59 29.49
N VAL A 112 13.19 -29.16 29.89
CA VAL A 112 12.50 -29.67 31.08
C VAL A 112 12.21 -31.17 30.93
N GLY A 113 11.71 -31.62 29.77
CA GLY A 113 11.47 -33.04 29.51
C GLY A 113 12.75 -33.88 29.58
N LEU A 114 13.85 -33.37 29.02
CA LEU A 114 15.14 -34.05 29.05
C LEU A 114 15.70 -34.18 30.48
N ILE A 115 15.58 -33.14 31.29
CA ILE A 115 15.99 -33.16 32.70
C ILE A 115 15.18 -34.20 33.49
N LEU A 116 13.86 -34.24 33.30
CA LEU A 116 12.99 -35.23 33.95
C LEU A 116 13.38 -36.67 33.59
N LEU A 117 13.73 -36.92 32.32
CA LEU A 117 14.16 -38.23 31.85
C LEU A 117 15.51 -38.65 32.47
N ILE A 118 16.45 -37.70 32.62
CA ILE A 118 17.73 -37.96 33.32
C ILE A 118 17.48 -38.27 34.80
N ILE A 119 16.57 -37.54 35.46
CA ILE A 119 16.20 -37.79 36.86
C ILE A 119 15.58 -39.17 37.00
N GLU A 120 14.67 -39.56 36.09
CA GLU A 120 14.07 -40.90 36.07
C GLU A 120 15.16 -41.97 36.00
N PHE A 121 16.11 -41.85 35.07
CA PHE A 121 17.17 -42.83 34.88
C PHE A 121 18.07 -42.98 36.12
N LEU A 122 18.47 -41.86 36.75
CA LEU A 122 19.23 -41.85 38.00
C LEU A 122 18.46 -42.44 39.18
N VAL A 123 17.15 -42.24 39.22
CA VAL A 123 16.26 -42.79 40.26
C VAL A 123 16.03 -44.29 40.05
N LEU A 124 15.97 -44.76 38.80
CA LEU A 124 15.74 -46.17 38.45
C LEU A 124 16.96 -47.05 38.75
N GLU A 125 18.17 -46.58 38.43
CA GLU A 125 19.41 -47.33 38.71
C GLU A 125 19.69 -47.43 40.21
N ARG A 126 19.25 -46.45 41.00
CA ARG A 126 19.45 -46.42 42.44
C ARG A 126 18.17 -46.90 43.11
N LYS A 127 18.02 -48.22 43.34
CA LYS A 127 16.91 -48.84 44.11
C LYS A 127 16.62 -48.04 45.40
N ASN A 128 15.72 -47.06 45.31
CA ASN A 128 15.67 -45.95 46.24
C ASN A 128 14.80 -46.33 47.43
N ARG A 129 15.43 -46.51 48.61
CA ARG A 129 14.71 -46.78 49.86
C ARG A 129 13.76 -45.65 50.27
N TRP A 130 13.93 -44.45 49.71
CA TRP A 130 13.12 -43.27 50.02
C TRP A 130 11.77 -43.25 49.29
N LEU A 131 11.71 -43.69 48.03
CA LEU A 131 10.45 -43.77 47.27
C LEU A 131 9.52 -44.89 47.78
N ASN A 132 10.07 -45.98 48.34
CA ASN A 132 9.26 -47.01 49.02
C ASN A 132 8.53 -46.51 50.27
N ARG A 133 8.89 -45.34 50.82
CA ARG A 133 8.19 -44.71 51.95
C ARG A 133 7.07 -43.78 51.52
N ILE A 134 6.96 -43.45 50.24
CA ILE A 134 5.90 -42.59 49.72
C ILE A 134 4.80 -43.50 49.17
N LYS A 135 3.73 -43.68 49.96
CA LYS A 135 2.50 -44.35 49.50
C LYS A 135 1.76 -43.41 48.54
N LEU A 136 2.11 -43.47 47.26
CA LEU A 136 1.51 -42.62 46.22
C LEU A 136 0.16 -43.13 45.70
N PHE A 137 -0.28 -44.32 46.11
CA PHE A 137 -1.61 -44.84 45.81
C PHE A 137 -2.13 -45.65 47.00
N GLU A 138 -2.93 -45.03 47.86
CA GLU A 138 -3.91 -45.75 48.69
C GLU A 138 -5.29 -45.56 48.05
N ARG A 139 -5.75 -46.67 47.45
CA ARG A 139 -7.05 -46.92 46.79
C ARG A 139 -7.37 -46.15 45.51
#